data_AF-A0A2L2YVI9-F1
#
_entry.id   AF-A0A2L2YVI9-F1
#
_cell.length_a   1.000
_cell.length_b   1.000
_cell.length_c   1.000
_cell.angle_alpha   90.00
_cell.angle_beta   90.00
_cell.angle_gamma   90.00
#
_symmetry.space_group_name_H-M   'P 1'
#
loop_
_entity.id
_entity.type
_entity.pdbx_description
1 polymer ?
#
loop_
_entity_poly.entity_id
_entity_poly.type
_entity_poly.pdbx_seq_one_letter_code
_entity_poly.pdbx_strand_id
1 'polypeptide(L)' 'FLPIFGLRIPIVGPMHFSSQLQIGMRTNLMCTVIDGDSPFEFLWLKDGRQLNPKDSIKIEKLNDFTSIL' A
#
# COMPACT_ATOMS: atom_id res chain seq x y z
N PHE A 1 26.94 -1.30 18.18
CA PHE A 1 26.49 -1.04 16.80
C PHE A 1 26.67 -2.31 15.99
N LEU A 2 25.79 -3.30 16.18
CA LEU A 2 25.89 -4.58 15.45
C LEU A 2 25.15 -4.45 14.11
N PRO A 3 25.73 -4.94 13.02
CA PRO A 3 25.15 -4.85 11.68
C PRO A 3 23.95 -5.77 11.59
N ILE A 4 22.89 -5.29 10.95
CA ILE A 4 21.64 -6.00 10.67
C ILE A 4 21.93 -7.13 9.67
N PHE A 5 22.57 -8.21 10.12
CA PHE A 5 22.64 -9.47 9.36
C PHE A 5 21.41 -10.29 9.75
N GLY A 6 20.29 -10.08 9.06
CA GLY A 6 19.11 -10.93 9.26
C GLY A 6 17.77 -10.38 8.81
N LEU A 7 17.62 -9.06 8.61
CA LEU A 7 16.34 -8.49 8.16
C LEU A 7 16.16 -8.67 6.65
N ARG A 8 15.08 -9.34 6.25
CA ARG A 8 14.68 -9.53 4.85
C ARG A 8 14.07 -8.25 4.29
N ILE A 9 14.48 -7.89 3.08
CA ILE A 9 14.01 -6.70 2.38
C ILE A 9 12.51 -6.89 2.03
N PRO A 10 11.66 -5.87 2.26
CA PRO A 10 10.25 -5.96 1.91
C PRO A 10 10.04 -6.08 0.41
N ILE A 11 9.26 -7.07 0.00
CA ILE A 11 8.80 -7.27 -1.37
C ILE A 11 7.31 -6.94 -1.42
N VAL A 12 6.94 -6.00 -2.29
CA VAL A 12 5.55 -5.60 -2.49
C VAL A 12 4.92 -6.47 -3.58
N GLY A 13 3.72 -7.00 -3.30
CA GLY A 13 2.94 -7.74 -4.28
C GLY A 13 2.44 -6.84 -5.43
N PRO A 14 2.04 -7.44 -6.56
CA PRO A 14 1.50 -6.68 -7.69
C PRO A 14 0.22 -5.93 -7.29
N MET A 15 0.09 -4.70 -7.77
CA MET A 15 -1.10 -3.85 -7.59
C MET A 15 -1.57 -3.36 -8.94
N HIS A 16 -2.88 -3.47 -9.21
CA HIS A 16 -3.46 -3.05 -10.47
C HIS A 16 -4.80 -2.36 -10.27
N PHE A 17 -5.08 -1.38 -11.12
CA PHE A 17 -6.42 -0.82 -11.24
C PHE A 17 -7.34 -1.82 -11.96
N SER A 18 -8.65 -1.70 -11.72
CA SER A 18 -9.65 -2.40 -12.52
C SER A 18 -9.50 -2.05 -13.99
N SER A 19 -9.58 -3.05 -14.86
CA SER A 19 -9.51 -2.86 -16.32
C SER A 19 -10.71 -2.09 -16.89
N GLN A 20 -11.78 -1.93 -16.12
CA GLN A 20 -13.03 -1.29 -16.53
C GLN A 20 -13.26 0.06 -15.83
N LEU A 21 -12.19 0.81 -15.56
CA LEU A 21 -12.31 2.11 -14.91
C LEU A 21 -12.89 3.17 -15.87
N GLN A 22 -13.99 3.81 -15.49
CA GLN A 22 -14.60 4.92 -16.22
C GLN A 22 -14.58 6.21 -15.41
N ILE A 23 -14.76 7.35 -16.07
CA ILE A 23 -14.87 8.66 -15.41
C ILE A 23 -16.05 8.64 -14.43
N GLY A 24 -15.81 9.17 -13.22
CA GLY A 24 -16.81 9.19 -12.14
C GLY A 24 -16.87 7.92 -11.29
N MET A 25 -16.14 6.85 -11.66
CA MET A 25 -16.06 5.64 -10.85
C MET A 25 -15.05 5.77 -9.70
N ARG A 26 -15.33 5.06 -8.61
CA ARG A 26 -14.38 4.85 -7.51
C ARG A 26 -13.57 3.58 -7.75
N THR A 27 -12.29 3.61 -7.42
CA THR A 27 -11.42 2.43 -7.39
C THR A 27 -10.66 2.38 -6.08
N ASN A 28 -10.28 1.18 -5.68
CA ASN A 28 -9.39 0.95 -4.55
C ASN A 28 -8.13 0.24 -5.06
N LEU A 29 -7.01 0.48 -4.38
CA LEU A 29 -5.76 -0.26 -4.55
C LEU A 29 -5.32 -0.75 -3.18
N MET A 30 -4.71 -1.93 -3.13
CA MET A 30 -4.17 -2.51 -1.90
C MET A 30 -2.68 -2.77 -2.07
N CYS A 31 -1.87 -2.18 -1.20
CA CYS A 31 -0.45 -2.46 -1.10
C CYS A 31 -0.23 -3.52 -0.03
N THR A 32 0.33 -4.66 -0.43
CA THR A 32 0.61 -5.79 0.46
C THR A 32 2.09 -6.15 0.34
N VAL A 33 2.75 -6.27 1.49
CA VAL A 33 4.10 -6.83 1.57
C VAL A 33 3.96 -8.35 1.61
N ILE A 34 4.47 -9.03 0.59
CA ILE A 34 4.37 -10.49 0.42
C ILE A 34 5.58 -11.23 1.02
N ASP A 35 6.69 -10.52 1.23
CA ASP A 35 7.87 -11.04 1.91
C ASP A 35 8.65 -9.90 2.56
N GLY A 36 9.49 -10.20 3.55
CA GLY A 36 10.24 -9.24 4.34
C GLY A 36 9.83 -9.24 5.80
N ASP A 37 10.61 -8.52 6.61
CA ASP A 37 10.42 -8.50 8.06
C ASP A 37 9.88 -7.14 8.53
N SER A 38 8.85 -7.16 9.37
CA SER A 38 8.18 -5.97 9.91
C SER A 38 9.02 -5.30 11.01
N PRO A 39 8.78 -4.01 11.35
CA PRO A 39 7.66 -3.14 10.96
C PRO A 39 7.82 -2.51 9.56
N PHE A 40 6.69 -2.34 8.87
CA PHE A 40 6.65 -1.66 7.57
C PHE A 40 6.01 -0.27 7.66
N GLU A 41 6.65 0.67 6.98
CA GLU A 41 6.12 2.01 6.69
C GLU A 41 5.67 2.07 5.23
N PHE A 42 4.49 2.67 5.01
CA PHE A 42 3.87 2.73 3.69
C PHE A 42 3.75 4.18 3.22
N LEU A 43 4.14 4.43 1.98
CA LEU A 43 4.00 5.72 1.32
C LEU A 43 3.30 5.54 -0.01
N TRP A 44 2.18 6.25 -0.20
CA TRP A 44 1.47 6.30 -1.47
C TRP A 44 1.87 7.54 -2.23
N LEU A 45 2.28 7.36 -3.49
CA LEU A 45 2.60 8.45 -4.39
C LEU A 45 1.74 8.37 -5.64
N LYS A 46 1.35 9.55 -6.14
CA LYS A 46 0.77 9.72 -7.47
C LYS A 46 1.64 10.70 -8.23
N ASP A 47 2.13 10.29 -9.39
CA ASP A 47 2.98 11.12 -10.26
C ASP A 47 4.20 11.71 -9.51
N GLY A 48 4.82 10.88 -8.65
CA GLY A 48 5.96 11.27 -7.82
C GLY A 48 5.65 12.16 -6.62
N ARG A 49 4.38 12.48 -6.37
CA ARG A 49 3.95 13.30 -5.22
C ARG A 49 3.24 12.46 -4.19
N GLN A 50 3.60 12.63 -2.92
CA GLN A 50 2.93 11.97 -1.81
C GLN A 50 1.43 12.31 -1.81
N LEU A 51 0.62 11.26 -1.78
CA LEU A 51 -0.81 11.39 -1.58
C LEU A 51 -1.07 11.69 -0.11
N ASN A 52 -1.76 12.80 0.13
CA ASN A 52 -2.27 13.14 1.44
C ASN A 52 -3.76 12.78 1.50
N PRO A 53 -4.25 12.24 2.62
CA PRO A 53 -5.68 12.04 2.83
C PRO A 53 -6.42 13.37 2.62
N LYS A 54 -7.37 13.40 1.68
CA LYS A 54 -8.25 14.52 1.34
C LYS A 54 -9.62 13.95 0.94
N ASP A 55 -10.64 14.79 0.78
CA ASP A 55 -12.03 14.34 0.53
C ASP A 55 -12.21 13.28 -0.58
N SER A 56 -11.35 13.28 -1.60
CA SER A 56 -11.39 12.33 -2.72
C SER A 56 -10.47 11.11 -2.59
N ILE A 57 -9.58 11.06 -1.59
CA ILE A 57 -8.58 10.00 -1.42
C ILE A 57 -8.54 9.56 0.05
N LYS A 58 -8.91 8.29 0.27
CA LYS A 58 -8.85 7.64 1.59
C LYS A 58 -7.68 6.64 1.59
N ILE A 59 -6.76 6.79 2.55
CA ILE A 59 -5.63 5.88 2.75
C ILE A 59 -5.80 5.27 4.14
N GLU A 60 -5.90 3.95 4.20
CA GLU A 60 -6.02 3.20 5.46
C GLU A 60 -4.97 2.09 5.50
N LYS A 61 -4.27 1.96 6.64
CA LYS A 61 -3.41 0.82 6.93
C LYS A 61 -4.27 -0.28 7.52
N LEU A 62 -4.43 -1.39 6.80
CA LEU A 62 -5.17 -2.54 7.32
C LEU A 62 -4.39 -3.18 8.47
N ASN A 63 -5.14 -3.58 9.50
CA ASN A 63 -4.66 -4.40 10.60
C ASN A 63 -5.32 -5.78 10.55
N ASP A 64 -4.91 -6.67 11.46
CA ASP A 64 -5.39 -8.06 11.53
C ASP A 64 -6.91 -8.19 11.78
N PHE A 65 -7.60 -7.11 12.16
CA PHE A 65 -9.04 -7.08 12.40
C PHE A 65 -9.85 -6.54 11.21
N THR A 66 -9.19 -6.17 10.11
CA THR A 66 -9.84 -5.54 8.96
C THR A 66 -10.17 -6.59 7.89
N SER A 67 -11.45 -6.68 7.50
CA SER A 67 -11.92 -7.55 6.41
C SER A 67 -12.21 -6.73 5.15
N ILE A 68 -11.74 -7.21 3.99
CA ILE A 68 -12.07 -6.65 2.67
C ILE A 68 -13.09 -7.59 2.04
N LEU A 69 -14.26 -7.07 1.66
CA LEU A 69 -15.34 -7.81 0.99
C LEU A 69 -15.31 -7.57 -0.53
#